data_AF-A0A4Y9PT89-F1
#
_entry.id   AF-A0A4Y9PT89-F1
#
_cell.length_a   1.000
_cell.length_b   1.000
_cell.length_c   1.000
_cell.angle_alpha   90.00
_cell.angle_beta   90.00
_cell.angle_gamma   90.00
#
_symmetry.space_group_name_H-M   'P 1'
#
loop_
_entity.id
_entity.type
_entity.pdbx_description
1 polymer ?
#
loop_
_entity_poly.entity_id
_entity_poly.type
_entity_poly.pdbx_seq_one_letter_code
_entity_poly.pdbx_strand_id
1 'polypeptide(L)'
;MPTVQRGDPAGPPTAADGRDDRLSRARGELRWADAARVLDEFPDVDLRARAQSLTVTDRGAIRSSCPPELHRVRGALLAEEWNLAVAAKDWMTAAVTVNGFDDRGIRERVAALDSTVLTDFADAAVRAMSGVSRSRVLDGIRARYETVSTDPLGTRTLTVVGLMREAGMPDAAALAYTRLCLNVRTVEGAGTEAGSEQLDRTLATAMGAAFVPKGPQPPALAAGNLAHQMIGGIYESLNPLSFYDLPAAAYIARVATKFRVRGGAADLFTNVDMRPDIVDLPRLEVFEIKPLGSQGLAVGEALDYVSLLNGLLVDAAAGFRPGSPGNPGTTGVLPFADQGRPGVLVWGCPVPGAILYAFVNQMIESPEHVREQINQPAGAGAGVESMVALGMAGVAALAVAPQALGAAAVGYEGLIAALARAAQVAGQPIPRLVGAAAAATAGGGAAGK
;
A
#
# COMPACT_ATOMS: atom_id res chain seq x y z
N MET A 1 -32.75 -29.53 -9.28
CA MET A 1 -31.51 -29.56 -10.08
C MET A 1 -31.90 -29.56 -11.55
N PRO A 2 -31.51 -28.55 -12.35
CA PRO A 2 -31.83 -28.53 -13.77
C PRO A 2 -30.93 -29.53 -14.51
N THR A 3 -31.56 -30.42 -15.27
CA THR A 3 -30.90 -31.43 -16.09
C THR A 3 -30.19 -30.75 -17.27
N VAL A 4 -28.86 -30.75 -17.28
CA VAL A 4 -28.07 -30.26 -18.42
C VAL A 4 -28.30 -31.20 -19.60
N GLN A 5 -29.00 -30.72 -20.64
CA GLN A 5 -29.07 -31.41 -21.93
C GLN A 5 -27.66 -31.45 -22.53
N ARG A 6 -27.08 -32.65 -22.63
CA ARG A 6 -25.90 -32.89 -23.47
C ARG A 6 -26.33 -32.68 -24.91
N GLY A 7 -25.77 -31.66 -25.57
CA GLY A 7 -25.94 -31.47 -27.01
C GLY A 7 -25.46 -32.70 -27.76
N ASP A 8 -26.21 -33.10 -28.77
CA ASP A 8 -25.89 -34.24 -29.63
C ASP A 8 -24.48 -34.10 -30.24
N PRO A 9 -23.73 -35.20 -30.40
CA PRO A 9 -22.42 -35.18 -31.03
C PRO A 9 -22.54 -34.61 -32.45
N ALA A 10 -21.65 -33.67 -32.77
CA ALA A 10 -21.57 -33.06 -34.10
C ALA A 10 -21.57 -34.17 -35.17
N GLY A 11 -22.55 -34.14 -36.07
CA GLY A 11 -22.60 -35.05 -37.21
C GLY A 11 -21.31 -34.97 -38.03
N PRO A 12 -20.96 -36.03 -38.78
CA PRO A 12 -19.76 -36.04 -39.60
C PRO A 12 -19.77 -34.84 -40.56
N PRO A 13 -18.62 -34.18 -40.80
CA PRO A 13 -18.53 -33.04 -41.70
C PRO A 13 -19.11 -33.44 -43.06
N THR A 14 -20.11 -32.68 -43.51
CA THR A 14 -20.79 -32.91 -44.79
C THR A 14 -19.77 -32.86 -45.92
N ALA A 15 -19.82 -33.87 -46.80
CA ALA A 15 -18.85 -34.08 -47.86
C ALA A 15 -18.71 -32.88 -48.81
N ALA A 16 -17.45 -32.45 -48.99
CA ALA A 16 -16.82 -31.90 -50.19
C ALA A 16 -17.55 -30.80 -51.00
N ASP A 17 -17.77 -29.62 -50.42
CA ASP A 17 -18.19 -28.41 -51.15
C ASP A 17 -17.04 -27.72 -51.92
N GLY A 18 -15.97 -28.45 -52.29
CA GLY A 18 -14.78 -27.92 -52.98
C GLY A 18 -13.99 -26.82 -52.24
N ARG A 19 -14.50 -26.32 -51.11
CA ARG A 19 -13.90 -25.24 -50.31
C ARG A 19 -12.52 -25.62 -49.77
N ASP A 20 -12.34 -26.88 -49.35
CA ASP A 20 -11.04 -27.37 -48.89
C ASP A 20 -10.00 -27.44 -50.02
N ASP A 21 -10.42 -27.79 -51.24
CA ASP A 21 -9.56 -27.74 -52.44
C ASP A 21 -9.21 -26.29 -52.81
N ARG A 22 -10.17 -25.37 -52.73
CA ARG A 22 -9.93 -23.94 -52.95
C ARG A 22 -8.95 -23.37 -51.92
N LEU A 23 -9.10 -23.72 -50.64
CA LEU A 23 -8.19 -23.31 -49.58
C LEU A 23 -6.78 -23.86 -49.82
N SER A 24 -6.68 -25.14 -50.16
CA SER A 24 -5.41 -25.80 -50.46
C SER A 24 -4.72 -25.18 -51.68
N ARG A 25 -5.47 -24.88 -52.75
CA ARG A 25 -4.97 -24.20 -53.94
C ARG A 25 -4.50 -22.79 -53.63
N ALA A 26 -5.31 -21.99 -52.93
CA ALA A 26 -4.93 -20.61 -52.56
C ALA A 26 -3.65 -20.58 -51.72
N ARG A 27 -3.47 -21.54 -50.80
CA ARG A 27 -2.23 -21.71 -50.03
C ARG A 27 -1.04 -22.11 -50.90
N GLY A 28 -1.21 -23.12 -51.77
CA GLY A 28 -0.16 -23.58 -52.68
C GLY A 28 0.32 -22.51 -53.67
N GLU A 29 -0.59 -21.60 -54.06
CA GLU A 29 -0.31 -20.45 -54.92
C GLU A 29 0.16 -19.19 -54.13
N LEU A 30 0.32 -19.27 -52.80
CA LEU A 30 0.68 -18.16 -51.90
C LEU A 30 -0.29 -16.96 -51.97
N ARG A 31 -1.56 -17.20 -52.34
CA ARG A 31 -2.62 -16.19 -52.43
C ARG A 31 -3.32 -16.03 -51.09
N TRP A 32 -2.59 -15.53 -50.09
CA TRP A 32 -3.03 -15.50 -48.69
C TRP A 32 -4.34 -14.74 -48.43
N ALA A 33 -4.59 -13.64 -49.14
CA ALA A 33 -5.85 -12.91 -49.04
C ALA A 33 -7.05 -13.73 -49.57
N ASP A 34 -6.84 -14.53 -50.62
CA ASP A 34 -7.87 -15.42 -51.15
C ASP A 34 -8.09 -16.62 -50.21
N ALA A 35 -7.03 -17.14 -49.58
CA ALA A 35 -7.17 -18.15 -48.54
C ALA A 35 -8.02 -17.63 -47.36
N ALA A 36 -7.86 -16.37 -46.95
CA ALA A 36 -8.70 -15.75 -45.93
C ALA A 36 -10.18 -15.67 -46.36
N ARG A 37 -10.46 -15.32 -47.62
CA ARG A 37 -11.84 -15.29 -48.17
C ARG A 37 -12.46 -16.69 -48.17
N VAL A 38 -11.71 -17.72 -48.57
CA VAL A 38 -12.20 -19.10 -48.54
C VAL A 38 -12.46 -19.57 -47.10
N LEU A 39 -11.60 -19.17 -46.14
CA LEU A 39 -11.83 -19.45 -44.72
C LEU A 39 -13.12 -18.80 -44.20
N ASP A 40 -13.45 -17.60 -44.68
CA ASP A 40 -14.69 -16.93 -44.31
C ASP A 40 -15.90 -17.75 -44.76
N GLU A 41 -15.87 -18.45 -45.89
CA GLU A 41 -17.02 -19.25 -46.35
C GLU A 41 -17.40 -20.45 -45.44
N PHE A 42 -16.62 -20.76 -44.41
CA PHE A 42 -16.93 -21.83 -43.45
C PHE A 42 -17.80 -21.33 -42.28
N PRO A 43 -18.70 -22.20 -41.74
CA PRO A 43 -19.31 -22.00 -40.42
C PRO A 43 -18.25 -21.87 -39.32
N ASP A 44 -18.56 -21.21 -38.20
CA ASP A 44 -17.58 -20.92 -37.14
C ASP A 44 -16.88 -22.17 -36.57
N VAL A 45 -17.61 -23.28 -36.42
CA VAL A 45 -17.05 -24.55 -35.94
C VAL A 45 -16.00 -25.11 -36.93
N ASP A 46 -16.32 -25.04 -38.22
CA ASP A 46 -15.49 -25.50 -39.33
C ASP A 46 -14.28 -24.60 -39.56
N LEU A 47 -14.47 -23.28 -39.43
CA LEU A 47 -13.42 -22.27 -39.49
C LEU A 47 -12.38 -22.50 -38.39
N ARG A 48 -12.81 -22.77 -37.14
CA ARG A 48 -11.88 -23.07 -36.04
C ARG A 48 -11.08 -24.35 -36.28
N ALA A 49 -11.74 -25.42 -36.71
CA ALA A 49 -11.07 -26.69 -37.03
C ALA A 49 -10.02 -26.52 -38.14
N ARG A 50 -10.30 -25.65 -39.12
CA ARG A 50 -9.35 -25.34 -40.20
C ARG A 50 -8.22 -24.41 -39.75
N ALA A 51 -8.50 -23.42 -38.91
CA ALA A 51 -7.46 -22.59 -38.30
C ALA A 51 -6.45 -23.44 -37.49
N GLN A 52 -6.95 -24.46 -36.79
CA GLN A 52 -6.15 -25.46 -36.07
C GLN A 52 -5.26 -26.31 -36.99
N SER A 53 -5.76 -26.73 -38.15
CA SER A 53 -5.00 -27.59 -39.07
C SER A 53 -3.94 -26.86 -39.89
N LEU A 54 -3.96 -25.53 -39.92
CA LEU A 54 -2.92 -24.73 -40.58
C LEU A 54 -1.58 -24.83 -39.86
N THR A 55 -0.48 -24.59 -40.58
CA THR A 55 0.83 -24.40 -39.95
C THR A 55 0.91 -23.02 -39.30
N VAL A 56 1.86 -22.82 -38.37
CA VAL A 56 2.11 -21.49 -37.76
C VAL A 56 2.44 -20.46 -38.84
N THR A 57 3.23 -20.84 -39.83
CA THR A 57 3.60 -19.98 -40.97
C THR A 57 2.39 -19.59 -41.80
N ASP A 58 1.51 -20.55 -42.14
CA ASP A 58 0.30 -20.28 -42.90
C ASP A 58 -0.65 -19.34 -42.14
N ARG A 59 -0.86 -19.57 -40.83
CA ARG A 59 -1.71 -18.69 -40.00
C ARG A 59 -1.19 -17.25 -40.01
N GLY A 60 0.11 -17.06 -39.79
CA GLY A 60 0.74 -15.74 -39.80
C GLY A 60 0.62 -15.03 -41.15
N ALA A 61 0.81 -15.77 -42.25
CA ALA A 61 0.69 -15.24 -43.61
C ALA A 61 -0.75 -14.83 -43.94
N ILE A 62 -1.72 -15.73 -43.68
CA ILE A 62 -3.15 -15.46 -43.89
C ILE A 62 -3.59 -14.28 -43.03
N ARG A 63 -3.23 -14.24 -41.75
CA ARG A 63 -3.59 -13.15 -40.84
C ARG A 63 -3.07 -11.79 -41.32
N SER A 64 -1.81 -11.74 -41.78
CA SER A 64 -1.18 -10.51 -42.25
C SER A 64 -1.77 -10.01 -43.57
N SER A 65 -2.30 -10.90 -44.41
CA SER A 65 -3.00 -10.55 -45.66
C SER A 65 -4.53 -10.52 -45.53
N CYS A 66 -5.08 -10.74 -44.33
CA CYS A 66 -6.52 -10.86 -44.10
C CYS A 66 -7.20 -9.49 -44.24
N PRO A 67 -8.13 -9.30 -45.18
CA PRO A 67 -8.87 -8.05 -45.34
C PRO A 67 -9.59 -7.62 -44.05
N PRO A 68 -9.71 -6.31 -43.74
CA PRO A 68 -10.31 -5.82 -42.50
C PRO A 68 -11.73 -6.33 -42.23
N GLU A 69 -12.53 -6.53 -43.27
CA GLU A 69 -13.91 -7.03 -43.18
C GLU A 69 -14.01 -8.48 -42.69
N LEU A 70 -12.96 -9.30 -42.91
CA LEU A 70 -12.91 -10.72 -42.52
C LEU A 70 -12.45 -10.91 -41.06
N HIS A 71 -12.97 -10.08 -40.16
CA HIS A 71 -12.60 -10.03 -38.76
C HIS A 71 -12.80 -11.37 -38.02
N ARG A 72 -13.80 -12.17 -38.41
CA ARG A 72 -14.01 -13.51 -37.82
C ARG A 72 -12.89 -14.49 -38.16
N VAL A 73 -12.36 -14.45 -39.38
CA VAL A 73 -11.22 -15.28 -39.80
C VAL A 73 -9.98 -14.85 -39.02
N ARG A 74 -9.73 -13.53 -38.92
CA ARG A 74 -8.62 -12.99 -38.11
C ARG A 74 -8.73 -13.44 -36.65
N GLY A 75 -9.92 -13.36 -36.05
CA GLY A 75 -10.17 -13.79 -34.67
C GLY A 75 -9.93 -15.29 -34.45
N ALA A 76 -10.36 -16.15 -35.39
CA ALA A 76 -10.13 -17.59 -35.32
C ALA A 76 -8.63 -17.95 -35.42
N LEU A 77 -7.89 -17.30 -36.33
CA LEU A 77 -6.45 -17.50 -36.48
C LEU A 77 -5.68 -17.05 -35.23
N LEU A 78 -5.97 -15.85 -34.71
CA LEU A 78 -5.37 -15.35 -33.46
C LEU A 78 -5.68 -16.26 -32.27
N ALA A 79 -6.89 -16.83 -32.21
CA ALA A 79 -7.28 -17.69 -31.09
C ALA A 79 -6.42 -18.95 -31.07
N GLU A 80 -6.14 -19.52 -32.23
CA GLU A 80 -5.26 -20.68 -32.33
C GLU A 80 -3.79 -20.35 -32.05
N GLU A 81 -3.29 -19.24 -32.60
CA GLU A 81 -1.93 -18.75 -32.28
C GLU A 81 -1.74 -18.53 -30.77
N TRP A 82 -2.76 -18.00 -30.09
CA TRP A 82 -2.76 -17.81 -28.64
C TRP A 82 -2.72 -19.15 -27.90
N ASN A 83 -3.61 -20.09 -28.27
CA ASN A 83 -3.68 -21.40 -27.62
C ASN A 83 -2.37 -22.16 -27.74
N LEU A 84 -1.74 -22.14 -28.92
CA LEU A 84 -0.46 -22.79 -29.15
C LEU A 84 0.67 -22.14 -28.34
N ALA A 85 0.72 -20.81 -28.29
CA ALA A 85 1.73 -20.09 -27.51
C ALA A 85 1.59 -20.37 -26.00
N VAL A 86 0.36 -20.36 -25.47
CA VAL A 86 0.09 -20.71 -24.08
C VAL A 86 0.45 -22.17 -23.77
N ALA A 87 0.08 -23.10 -24.65
CA ALA A 87 0.42 -24.52 -24.48
C ALA A 87 1.93 -24.77 -24.49
N ALA A 88 2.67 -24.04 -25.32
CA ALA A 88 4.13 -24.08 -25.38
C ALA A 88 4.82 -23.29 -24.26
N LYS A 89 4.07 -22.57 -23.41
CA LYS A 89 4.58 -21.59 -22.43
C LYS A 89 5.48 -20.52 -23.08
N ASP A 90 5.23 -20.20 -24.34
CA ASP A 90 5.88 -19.09 -25.03
C ASP A 90 5.12 -17.80 -24.73
N TRP A 91 5.36 -17.25 -23.55
CA TRP A 91 4.65 -16.08 -23.04
C TRP A 91 4.88 -14.82 -23.87
N MET A 92 6.05 -14.70 -24.51
CA MET A 92 6.38 -13.58 -25.39
C MET A 92 5.46 -13.59 -26.62
N THR A 93 5.36 -14.73 -27.30
CA THR A 93 4.46 -14.89 -28.45
C THR A 93 3.01 -14.77 -28.01
N ALA A 94 2.64 -15.36 -26.86
CA ALA A 94 1.29 -15.24 -26.33
C ALA A 94 0.90 -13.77 -26.10
N ALA A 95 1.78 -12.96 -25.50
CA ALA A 95 1.51 -11.55 -25.23
C ALA A 95 1.31 -10.76 -26.52
N VAL A 96 2.18 -10.93 -27.52
CA VAL A 96 2.04 -10.29 -28.83
C VAL A 96 0.72 -10.70 -29.51
N THR A 97 0.39 -11.99 -29.48
CA THR A 97 -0.84 -12.51 -30.09
C THR A 97 -2.09 -11.98 -29.39
N VAL A 98 -2.11 -11.90 -28.05
CA VAL A 98 -3.30 -11.43 -27.33
C VAL A 98 -3.62 -9.97 -27.63
N ASN A 99 -2.60 -9.13 -27.84
CA ASN A 99 -2.79 -7.73 -28.22
C ASN A 99 -3.51 -7.56 -29.58
N GLY A 100 -3.56 -8.62 -30.41
CA GLY A 100 -4.34 -8.65 -31.64
C GLY A 100 -5.86 -8.71 -31.44
N PHE A 101 -6.34 -9.00 -30.23
CA PHE A 101 -7.77 -8.96 -29.88
C PHE A 101 -8.23 -7.56 -29.47
N ASP A 102 -9.55 -7.37 -29.41
CA ASP A 102 -10.17 -6.22 -28.73
C ASP A 102 -10.02 -6.33 -27.20
N ASP A 103 -10.34 -5.26 -26.46
CA ASP A 103 -10.12 -5.22 -25.00
C ASP A 103 -10.96 -6.24 -24.25
N ARG A 104 -12.12 -6.62 -24.82
CA ARG A 104 -12.94 -7.70 -24.28
C ARG A 104 -12.24 -9.06 -24.48
N GLY A 105 -11.78 -9.36 -25.70
CA GLY A 105 -11.09 -10.60 -26.02
C GLY A 105 -9.76 -10.77 -25.32
N ILE A 106 -9.05 -9.67 -25.02
CA ILE A 106 -7.87 -9.66 -24.15
C ILE A 106 -8.26 -10.09 -22.74
N ARG A 107 -9.27 -9.44 -22.13
CA ARG A 107 -9.73 -9.76 -20.77
C ARG A 107 -10.18 -11.20 -20.62
N GLU A 108 -10.98 -11.71 -21.56
CA GLU A 108 -11.46 -13.10 -21.55
C GLU A 108 -10.30 -14.11 -21.56
N ARG A 109 -9.27 -13.88 -22.39
CA ARG A 109 -8.10 -14.77 -22.49
C ARG A 109 -7.19 -14.67 -21.30
N VAL A 110 -6.89 -13.45 -20.85
CA VAL A 110 -6.08 -13.24 -19.66
C VAL A 110 -6.77 -13.86 -18.45
N ALA A 111 -8.10 -13.74 -18.31
CA ALA A 111 -8.89 -14.36 -17.25
C ALA A 111 -8.93 -15.90 -17.29
N ALA A 112 -8.54 -16.53 -18.41
CA ALA A 112 -8.46 -17.98 -18.55
C ALA A 112 -7.09 -18.58 -18.18
N LEU A 113 -6.04 -17.76 -18.06
CA LEU A 113 -4.72 -18.23 -17.60
C LEU A 113 -4.75 -18.82 -16.18
N ASP A 114 -3.71 -19.52 -15.75
CA ASP A 114 -3.54 -19.87 -14.33
C ASP A 114 -2.92 -18.67 -13.57
N SER A 115 -3.22 -18.49 -12.28
CA SER A 115 -2.60 -17.39 -11.51
C SER A 115 -1.07 -17.54 -11.40
N THR A 116 -0.56 -18.77 -11.40
CA THR A 116 0.87 -19.08 -11.31
C THR A 116 1.67 -18.62 -12.53
N VAL A 117 1.03 -18.38 -13.68
CA VAL A 117 1.70 -17.98 -14.93
C VAL A 117 1.51 -16.49 -15.27
N LEU A 118 0.74 -15.74 -14.47
CA LEU A 118 0.45 -14.33 -14.76
C LEU A 118 1.69 -13.45 -14.66
N THR A 119 2.63 -13.76 -13.76
CA THR A 119 3.90 -13.03 -13.61
C THR A 119 4.74 -13.15 -14.89
N ASP A 120 4.98 -14.38 -15.34
CA ASP A 120 5.76 -14.65 -16.56
C ASP A 120 5.11 -14.01 -17.79
N PHE A 121 3.77 -14.03 -17.85
CA PHE A 121 3.00 -13.40 -18.91
C PHE A 121 3.10 -11.86 -18.87
N ALA A 122 3.07 -11.25 -17.69
CA ALA A 122 3.21 -9.81 -17.53
C ALA A 122 4.61 -9.33 -17.93
N ASP A 123 5.68 -10.02 -17.49
CA ASP A 123 7.06 -9.72 -17.90
C ASP A 123 7.22 -9.84 -19.43
N ALA A 124 6.69 -10.92 -20.00
CA ALA A 124 6.70 -11.12 -21.44
C ALA A 124 6.00 -9.97 -22.19
N ALA A 125 4.84 -9.50 -21.72
CA ALA A 125 4.16 -8.35 -22.32
C ALA A 125 4.98 -7.05 -22.20
N VAL A 126 5.68 -6.83 -21.09
CA VAL A 126 6.54 -5.66 -20.90
C VAL A 126 7.72 -5.68 -21.87
N ARG A 127 8.30 -6.85 -22.11
CA ARG A 127 9.45 -7.04 -22.99
C ARG A 127 9.08 -7.02 -24.48
N ALA A 128 7.91 -7.56 -24.85
CA ALA A 128 7.52 -7.70 -26.26
C ALA A 128 7.01 -6.40 -26.90
N MET A 129 6.49 -5.46 -26.10
CA MET A 129 5.73 -4.32 -26.63
C MET A 129 5.87 -3.05 -25.77
N SER A 130 5.52 -1.91 -26.36
CA SER A 130 5.53 -0.61 -25.69
C SER A 130 4.20 0.15 -25.95
N GLY A 131 4.04 1.30 -25.30
CA GLY A 131 2.91 2.22 -25.51
C GLY A 131 1.52 1.60 -25.28
N VAL A 132 0.59 1.92 -26.19
CA VAL A 132 -0.82 1.51 -26.12
C VAL A 132 -0.98 -0.01 -26.12
N SER A 133 -0.21 -0.72 -26.95
CA SER A 133 -0.28 -2.18 -27.00
C SER A 133 0.06 -2.82 -25.66
N ARG A 134 1.15 -2.38 -25.01
CA ARG A 134 1.51 -2.83 -23.67
C ARG A 134 0.42 -2.52 -22.65
N SER A 135 -0.11 -1.30 -22.66
CA SER A 135 -1.16 -0.87 -21.73
C SER A 135 -2.37 -1.80 -21.81
N ARG A 136 -2.87 -2.09 -23.01
CA ARG A 136 -4.06 -2.93 -23.21
C ARG A 136 -3.92 -4.33 -22.61
N VAL A 137 -2.74 -4.95 -22.77
CA VAL A 137 -2.48 -6.29 -22.19
C VAL A 137 -2.38 -6.22 -20.67
N LEU A 138 -1.64 -5.24 -20.13
CA LEU A 138 -1.50 -5.06 -18.68
C LEU A 138 -2.84 -4.68 -18.01
N ASP A 139 -3.70 -3.92 -18.69
CA ASP A 139 -5.06 -3.62 -18.25
C ASP A 139 -5.93 -4.87 -18.15
N GLY A 140 -5.76 -5.83 -19.08
CA GLY A 140 -6.39 -7.15 -19.00
C GLY A 140 -5.95 -7.96 -17.79
N ILE A 141 -4.65 -7.93 -17.46
CA ILE A 141 -4.07 -8.59 -16.28
C ILE A 141 -4.60 -7.95 -15.00
N ARG A 142 -4.59 -6.61 -14.93
CA ARG A 142 -5.17 -5.84 -13.82
C ARG A 142 -6.63 -6.21 -13.61
N ALA A 143 -7.45 -6.18 -14.66
CA ALA A 143 -8.89 -6.48 -14.56
C ALA A 143 -9.16 -7.91 -14.07
N ARG A 144 -8.38 -8.90 -14.55
CA ARG A 144 -8.45 -10.26 -13.99
C ARG A 144 -8.13 -10.23 -12.50
N TYR A 145 -7.01 -9.63 -12.14
CA TYR A 145 -6.55 -9.63 -10.76
C TYR A 145 -7.56 -8.94 -9.83
N GLU A 146 -8.19 -7.86 -10.28
CA GLU A 146 -9.31 -7.19 -9.59
C GLU A 146 -10.51 -8.11 -9.38
N THR A 147 -10.78 -9.01 -10.32
CA THR A 147 -11.92 -9.93 -10.31
C THR A 147 -11.69 -11.15 -9.42
N VAL A 148 -10.47 -11.70 -9.41
CA VAL A 148 -10.18 -13.01 -8.79
C VAL A 148 -9.53 -12.88 -7.41
N SER A 149 -8.81 -11.79 -7.14
CA SER A 149 -8.10 -11.62 -5.87
C SER A 149 -8.99 -11.04 -4.79
N THR A 150 -9.12 -11.77 -3.67
CA THR A 150 -9.79 -11.33 -2.43
C THR A 150 -8.99 -10.32 -1.63
N ASP A 151 -7.72 -10.13 -1.97
CA ASP A 151 -6.84 -9.19 -1.28
C ASP A 151 -7.31 -7.74 -1.48
N PRO A 152 -7.14 -6.85 -0.48
CA PRO A 152 -7.41 -5.42 -0.61
C PRO A 152 -6.69 -4.80 -1.81
N LEU A 153 -7.25 -3.76 -2.44
CA LEU A 153 -6.64 -3.11 -3.62
C LEU A 153 -5.20 -2.63 -3.38
N GLY A 154 -4.93 -2.19 -2.14
CA GLY A 154 -3.59 -1.95 -1.62
C GLY A 154 -2.72 -3.19 -1.84
N THR A 155 -2.92 -4.23 -1.03
CA THR A 155 -2.24 -5.53 -1.11
C THR A 155 -2.08 -6.06 -2.54
N ARG A 156 -3.12 -5.94 -3.35
CA ARG A 156 -3.12 -6.30 -4.76
C ARG A 156 -2.07 -5.54 -5.57
N THR A 157 -2.12 -4.23 -5.50
CA THR A 157 -1.16 -3.37 -6.18
C THR A 157 0.25 -3.65 -5.68
N LEU A 158 0.41 -3.92 -4.38
CA LEU A 158 1.70 -4.29 -3.76
C LEU A 158 2.27 -5.59 -4.34
N THR A 159 1.44 -6.63 -4.48
CA THR A 159 1.84 -7.92 -5.06
C THR A 159 2.38 -7.74 -6.47
N VAL A 160 1.64 -7.03 -7.33
CA VAL A 160 2.06 -6.83 -8.73
C VAL A 160 3.36 -6.01 -8.80
N VAL A 161 3.52 -5.04 -7.91
CA VAL A 161 4.74 -4.22 -7.84
C VAL A 161 5.95 -5.03 -7.37
N GLY A 162 5.77 -5.94 -6.41
CA GLY A 162 6.80 -6.90 -6.02
C GLY A 162 7.23 -7.78 -7.19
N LEU A 163 6.26 -8.36 -7.91
CA LEU A 163 6.50 -9.18 -9.10
C LEU A 163 7.20 -8.40 -10.23
N MET A 164 6.83 -7.14 -10.46
CA MET A 164 7.50 -6.27 -11.43
C MET A 164 8.98 -6.07 -11.08
N ARG A 165 9.30 -5.88 -9.79
CA ARG A 165 10.71 -5.73 -9.36
C ARG A 165 11.51 -7.00 -9.47
N GLU A 166 10.93 -8.14 -9.10
CA GLU A 166 11.58 -9.45 -9.25
C GLU A 166 11.91 -9.76 -10.72
N ALA A 167 11.06 -9.30 -11.64
CA ALA A 167 11.30 -9.37 -13.08
C ALA A 167 12.36 -8.35 -13.60
N GLY A 168 12.96 -7.54 -12.72
CA GLY A 168 13.96 -6.54 -13.09
C GLY A 168 13.39 -5.29 -13.74
N MET A 169 12.09 -5.01 -13.56
CA MET A 169 11.53 -3.75 -14.06
C MET A 169 12.11 -2.55 -13.32
N PRO A 170 12.31 -1.41 -14.01
CA PRO A 170 12.72 -0.17 -13.36
C PRO A 170 11.73 0.27 -12.28
N ASP A 171 12.22 0.75 -11.14
CA ASP A 171 11.38 1.20 -10.02
C ASP A 171 10.35 2.25 -10.43
N ALA A 172 10.70 3.13 -11.37
CA ALA A 172 9.79 4.13 -11.94
C ALA A 172 8.54 3.50 -12.60
N ALA A 173 8.68 2.33 -13.23
CA ALA A 173 7.56 1.63 -13.87
C ALA A 173 6.66 0.93 -12.84
N ALA A 174 7.28 0.27 -11.85
CA ALA A 174 6.55 -0.36 -10.75
C ALA A 174 5.75 0.68 -9.96
N LEU A 175 6.36 1.84 -9.71
CA LEU A 175 5.70 2.98 -9.10
C LEU A 175 4.59 3.59 -9.97
N ALA A 176 4.82 3.81 -11.26
CA ALA A 176 3.78 4.36 -12.14
C ALA A 176 2.54 3.46 -12.09
N TYR A 177 2.74 2.14 -12.04
CA TYR A 177 1.69 1.16 -11.80
C TYR A 177 1.02 1.33 -10.42
N THR A 178 1.80 1.54 -9.35
CA THR A 178 1.28 1.86 -8.01
C THR A 178 0.37 3.08 -8.01
N ARG A 179 0.85 4.20 -8.55
CA ARG A 179 0.13 5.48 -8.59
C ARG A 179 -1.16 5.34 -9.39
N LEU A 180 -1.10 4.63 -10.52
CA LEU A 180 -2.25 4.34 -11.37
C LEU A 180 -3.30 3.50 -10.63
N CYS A 181 -2.89 2.44 -9.94
CA CYS A 181 -3.82 1.51 -9.29
C CYS A 181 -4.37 2.03 -7.96
N LEU A 182 -3.58 2.79 -7.21
CA LEU A 182 -3.99 3.38 -5.92
C LEU A 182 -4.58 4.80 -6.05
N ASN A 183 -4.62 5.35 -7.27
CA ASN A 183 -5.09 6.71 -7.55
C ASN A 183 -4.42 7.76 -6.65
N VAL A 184 -3.13 7.58 -6.38
CA VAL A 184 -2.34 8.53 -5.57
C VAL A 184 -2.04 9.75 -6.45
N ARG A 185 -2.75 10.84 -6.18
CA ARG A 185 -2.45 12.15 -6.80
C ARG A 185 -1.43 12.87 -5.95
N THR A 186 -0.27 13.17 -6.52
CA THR A 186 0.65 14.15 -5.93
C THR A 186 -0.04 15.51 -5.97
N VAL A 187 -0.22 16.13 -4.81
CA VAL A 187 -0.72 17.51 -4.74
C VAL A 187 0.32 18.40 -5.42
N GLU A 188 -0.07 19.09 -6.50
CA GLU A 188 0.77 20.10 -7.14
C GLU A 188 1.18 21.14 -6.08
N GLY A 189 2.49 21.20 -5.77
CA GLY A 189 3.06 22.16 -4.83
C GLY A 189 3.99 21.57 -3.75
N ALA A 190 4.02 20.25 -3.56
CA ALA A 190 4.90 19.62 -2.57
C ALA A 190 6.23 19.12 -3.18
N GLY A 191 7.17 20.04 -3.41
CA GLY A 191 8.60 19.70 -3.54
C GLY A 191 9.10 19.29 -4.93
N THR A 192 10.38 19.61 -5.17
CA THR A 192 11.19 19.37 -6.38
C THR A 192 11.15 17.93 -6.90
N GLU A 193 11.46 17.68 -8.18
CA GLU A 193 11.53 16.35 -8.83
C GLU A 193 12.24 15.26 -7.99
N ALA A 194 13.26 15.62 -7.21
CA ALA A 194 13.97 14.71 -6.29
C ALA A 194 13.08 14.13 -5.16
N GLY A 195 12.04 14.87 -4.74
CA GLY A 195 11.06 14.44 -3.74
C GLY A 195 10.04 13.44 -4.31
N SER A 196 9.69 13.55 -5.59
CA SER A 196 8.93 12.50 -6.29
C SER A 196 9.71 11.21 -6.28
N GLU A 197 10.94 11.20 -6.82
CA GLU A 197 11.76 9.97 -6.90
C GLU A 197 12.02 9.31 -5.54
N GLN A 198 12.05 10.08 -4.45
CA GLN A 198 12.21 9.55 -3.10
C GLN A 198 10.91 9.00 -2.51
N LEU A 199 9.78 9.70 -2.67
CA LEU A 199 8.43 9.13 -2.49
C LEU A 199 8.24 7.85 -3.29
N ASP A 200 8.88 7.80 -4.43
CA ASP A 200 8.77 6.68 -5.34
C ASP A 200 9.57 5.46 -4.87
N ARG A 201 10.79 5.67 -4.38
CA ARG A 201 11.64 4.62 -3.77
C ARG A 201 11.15 4.18 -2.39
N THR A 202 10.49 5.05 -1.64
CA THR A 202 10.02 4.69 -0.30
C THR A 202 8.67 3.99 -0.32
N LEU A 203 7.72 4.42 -1.17
CA LEU A 203 6.55 3.61 -1.46
C LEU A 203 7.04 2.25 -1.94
N ALA A 204 7.93 2.19 -2.92
CA ALA A 204 8.57 0.95 -3.35
C ALA A 204 9.08 0.05 -2.20
N THR A 205 9.83 0.60 -1.25
CA THR A 205 10.42 -0.14 -0.11
C THR A 205 9.37 -0.60 0.90
N ALA A 206 8.41 0.26 1.26
CA ALA A 206 7.27 -0.07 2.13
C ALA A 206 6.39 -1.15 1.56
N MET A 207 6.27 -1.17 0.24
CA MET A 207 5.52 -2.16 -0.50
C MET A 207 6.23 -3.52 -0.60
N GLY A 208 7.56 -3.56 -0.49
CA GLY A 208 8.36 -4.80 -0.51
C GLY A 208 8.49 -5.48 0.86
N ALA A 209 8.57 -4.71 1.94
CA ALA A 209 8.59 -5.24 3.32
C ALA A 209 7.23 -5.80 3.77
N ALA A 210 6.14 -5.35 3.13
CA ALA A 210 4.76 -5.75 3.41
C ALA A 210 4.46 -7.25 3.25
N PHE A 211 5.31 -7.98 2.53
CA PHE A 211 4.94 -9.25 1.90
C PHE A 211 5.69 -10.48 2.42
N VAL A 212 6.06 -10.50 3.70
CA VAL A 212 6.33 -11.78 4.38
C VAL A 212 5.06 -12.16 5.16
N PRO A 213 4.13 -12.94 4.56
CA PRO A 213 2.92 -13.35 5.25
C PRO A 213 3.29 -14.16 6.50
N LYS A 214 3.11 -13.57 7.68
CA LYS A 214 3.26 -14.24 8.99
C LYS A 214 2.04 -15.15 9.29
N GLY A 215 1.65 -15.99 8.33
CA GLY A 215 0.48 -16.87 8.43
C GLY A 215 -0.88 -16.13 8.43
N PRO A 216 -2.00 -16.85 8.67
CA PRO A 216 -3.33 -16.26 8.72
C PRO A 216 -3.45 -15.34 9.94
N GLN A 217 -3.49 -14.03 9.71
CA GLN A 217 -3.71 -13.03 10.75
C GLN A 217 -5.18 -12.60 10.80
N PRO A 218 -5.73 -12.30 12.00
CA PRO A 218 -7.02 -11.63 12.13
C PRO A 218 -7.08 -10.35 11.27
N PRO A 219 -8.22 -10.03 10.62
CA PRO A 219 -8.35 -8.85 9.75
C PRO A 219 -7.92 -7.54 10.39
N ALA A 220 -8.16 -7.37 11.70
CA ALA A 220 -7.74 -6.19 12.45
C ALA A 220 -6.21 -6.01 12.48
N LEU A 221 -5.45 -7.11 12.61
CA LEU A 221 -3.98 -7.07 12.60
C LEU A 221 -3.45 -6.78 11.18
N ALA A 222 -4.10 -7.33 10.15
CA ALA A 222 -3.75 -7.05 8.76
C ALA A 222 -3.97 -5.57 8.40
N ALA A 223 -5.08 -4.97 8.85
CA ALA A 223 -5.36 -3.55 8.67
C ALA A 223 -4.35 -2.67 9.41
N GLY A 224 -3.96 -3.05 10.63
CA GLY A 224 -2.92 -2.35 11.39
C GLY A 224 -1.56 -2.38 10.69
N ASN A 225 -1.08 -3.56 10.31
CA ASN A 225 0.19 -3.70 9.59
C ASN A 225 0.23 -2.86 8.30
N LEU A 226 -0.88 -2.86 7.55
CA LEU A 226 -1.00 -2.04 6.36
C LEU A 226 -0.92 -0.54 6.66
N ALA A 227 -1.60 -0.07 7.71
CA ALA A 227 -1.54 1.33 8.13
C ALA A 227 -0.11 1.74 8.50
N HIS A 228 0.61 0.92 9.27
CA HIS A 228 2.00 1.19 9.67
C HIS A 228 2.91 1.31 8.45
N GLN A 229 2.79 0.39 7.49
CA GLN A 229 3.60 0.41 6.27
C GLN A 229 3.28 1.61 5.38
N MET A 230 1.99 1.94 5.20
CA MET A 230 1.58 3.09 4.40
C MET A 230 2.04 4.41 5.01
N ILE A 231 1.80 4.61 6.30
CA ILE A 231 2.16 5.83 7.02
C ILE A 231 3.69 5.95 7.14
N GLY A 232 4.37 4.88 7.55
CA GLY A 232 5.83 4.84 7.68
C GLY A 232 6.54 5.08 6.35
N GLY A 233 6.06 4.46 5.27
CA GLY A 233 6.57 4.71 3.92
C GLY A 233 6.34 6.15 3.46
N ILE A 234 5.15 6.72 3.68
CA ILE A 234 4.94 8.15 3.36
C ILE A 234 5.86 9.03 4.20
N TYR A 235 6.07 8.71 5.48
CA TYR A 235 6.96 9.51 6.32
C TYR A 235 8.42 9.47 5.88
N GLU A 236 9.00 8.28 5.66
CA GLU A 236 10.40 8.13 5.20
C GLU A 236 10.63 8.84 3.85
N SER A 237 9.62 8.87 2.97
CA SER A 237 9.76 9.56 1.68
C SER A 237 9.93 11.06 1.79
N LEU A 238 9.20 11.66 2.72
CA LEU A 238 9.17 13.10 2.95
C LEU A 238 10.30 13.54 3.89
N ASN A 239 10.94 12.59 4.57
CA ASN A 239 11.99 12.81 5.55
C ASN A 239 13.17 11.88 5.27
N PRO A 240 14.12 12.28 4.40
CA PRO A 240 15.31 11.49 4.11
C PRO A 240 16.06 11.08 5.36
N LEU A 241 16.54 9.83 5.40
CA LEU A 241 17.25 9.22 6.54
C LEU A 241 16.38 8.92 7.77
N SER A 242 15.06 9.03 7.65
CA SER A 242 14.13 8.36 8.55
C SER A 242 13.95 6.90 8.13
N PHE A 243 13.57 6.02 9.05
CA PHE A 243 13.20 4.64 8.71
C PHE A 243 11.95 4.22 9.48
N TYR A 244 11.28 3.17 9.02
CA TYR A 244 10.10 2.60 9.67
C TYR A 244 10.20 1.08 9.79
N ASP A 245 9.54 0.50 10.80
CA ASP A 245 9.42 -0.95 11.09
C ASP A 245 10.74 -1.76 11.02
N LEU A 246 11.87 -1.13 11.38
CA LEU A 246 13.13 -1.83 11.55
C LEU A 246 13.28 -2.36 12.99
N PRO A 247 13.95 -3.50 13.21
CA PRO A 247 14.36 -3.90 14.56
C PRO A 247 15.24 -2.82 15.22
N ALA A 248 15.07 -2.59 16.52
CA ALA A 248 15.86 -1.64 17.31
C ALA A 248 17.37 -1.81 17.10
N ALA A 249 17.85 -3.06 17.02
CA ALA A 249 19.25 -3.38 16.72
C ALA A 249 19.74 -2.78 15.39
N ALA A 250 18.89 -2.76 14.35
CA ALA A 250 19.22 -2.17 13.06
C ALA A 250 19.33 -0.64 13.13
N TYR A 251 18.47 0.01 13.93
CA TYR A 251 18.58 1.44 14.20
C TYR A 251 19.88 1.76 14.95
N ILE A 252 20.23 0.98 15.96
CA ILE A 252 21.45 1.16 16.75
C ILE A 252 22.69 1.03 15.88
N ALA A 253 22.74 0.02 15.00
CA ALA A 253 23.85 -0.13 14.06
C ALA A 253 24.02 1.12 13.18
N ARG A 254 22.92 1.73 12.73
CA ARG A 254 22.94 2.97 11.93
C ARG A 254 23.32 4.19 12.76
N VAL A 255 22.78 4.33 13.97
CA VAL A 255 23.10 5.41 14.92
C VAL A 255 24.58 5.34 15.32
N ALA A 256 25.13 4.16 15.57
CA ALA A 256 26.53 3.96 15.96
C ALA A 256 27.54 4.45 14.90
N THR A 257 27.15 4.51 13.63
CA THR A 257 27.99 5.10 12.59
C THR A 257 28.07 6.62 12.65
N LYS A 258 27.05 7.28 13.25
CA LYS A 258 26.92 8.73 13.33
C LYS A 258 27.20 9.31 14.72
N PHE A 259 26.98 8.52 15.77
CA PHE A 259 27.03 8.95 17.15
C PHE A 259 27.98 8.07 17.97
N ARG A 260 28.58 8.64 19.03
CA ARG A 260 29.31 7.84 20.00
C ARG A 260 28.33 7.05 20.85
N VAL A 261 28.32 5.74 20.65
CA VAL A 261 27.50 4.79 21.41
C VAL A 261 28.34 4.19 22.53
N ARG A 262 27.74 3.95 23.70
CA ARG A 262 28.41 3.25 24.81
C ARG A 262 28.81 1.84 24.34
N GLY A 263 30.09 1.47 24.55
CA GLY A 263 30.61 0.16 24.14
C GLY A 263 29.81 -1.00 24.76
N GLY A 264 29.60 -2.08 24.01
CA GLY A 264 28.80 -3.25 24.42
C GLY A 264 27.29 -3.12 24.17
N ALA A 265 26.81 -1.98 23.65
CA ALA A 265 25.40 -1.80 23.34
C ALA A 265 24.88 -2.81 22.29
N ALA A 266 25.65 -3.15 21.26
CA ALA A 266 25.18 -4.05 20.20
C ALA A 266 24.73 -5.43 20.72
N ASP A 267 25.43 -5.97 21.72
CA ASP A 267 25.13 -7.29 22.31
C ASP A 267 23.90 -7.27 23.23
N LEU A 268 23.53 -6.10 23.76
CA LEU A 268 22.33 -5.95 24.59
C LEU A 268 21.03 -6.07 23.77
N PHE A 269 21.08 -5.84 22.45
CA PHE A 269 19.89 -5.75 21.60
C PHE A 269 19.69 -6.89 20.62
N THR A 270 20.63 -7.84 20.53
CA THR A 270 20.42 -9.05 19.71
C THR A 270 19.21 -9.86 20.14
N ASN A 271 18.72 -9.67 21.37
CA ASN A 271 17.55 -10.36 21.93
C ASN A 271 16.32 -9.46 22.13
N VAL A 272 16.38 -8.19 21.73
CA VAL A 272 15.30 -7.23 21.97
C VAL A 272 14.48 -7.10 20.68
N ASP A 273 13.33 -7.78 20.63
CA ASP A 273 12.35 -7.70 19.54
C ASP A 273 11.48 -6.44 19.66
N MET A 274 12.14 -5.29 19.81
CA MET A 274 11.48 -3.99 19.82
C MET A 274 11.67 -3.33 18.45
N ARG A 275 10.61 -2.69 17.95
CA ARG A 275 10.51 -2.15 16.60
C ARG A 275 9.77 -0.81 16.68
N PRO A 276 10.49 0.31 16.86
CA PRO A 276 9.83 1.60 16.80
C PRO A 276 9.26 1.79 15.40
N ASP A 277 8.02 2.29 15.33
CA ASP A 277 7.31 2.38 14.07
C ASP A 277 8.01 3.33 13.10
N ILE A 278 8.48 4.49 13.58
CA ILE A 278 9.29 5.44 12.79
C ILE A 278 10.41 6.00 13.67
N VAL A 279 11.63 6.05 13.13
CA VAL A 279 12.74 6.83 13.70
C VAL A 279 13.29 7.79 12.64
N ASP A 280 13.19 9.08 12.91
CA ASP A 280 13.79 10.16 12.14
C ASP A 280 15.18 10.48 12.69
N LEU A 281 16.23 9.93 12.05
CA LEU A 281 17.60 10.14 12.51
C LEU A 281 18.09 11.60 12.41
N PRO A 282 17.79 12.36 11.34
CA PRO A 282 18.19 13.77 11.26
C PRO A 282 17.67 14.63 12.42
N ARG A 283 16.42 14.37 12.85
CA ARG A 283 15.77 15.14 13.93
C ARG A 283 15.90 14.49 15.30
N LEU A 284 16.37 13.24 15.35
CA LEU A 284 16.41 12.40 16.53
C LEU A 284 15.02 12.26 17.14
N GLU A 285 14.06 11.93 16.28
CA GLU A 285 12.65 11.87 16.63
C GLU A 285 12.10 10.45 16.46
N VAL A 286 11.25 10.03 17.40
CA VAL A 286 10.62 8.70 17.37
C VAL A 286 9.12 8.87 17.34
N PHE A 287 8.45 8.10 16.49
CA PHE A 287 6.99 8.03 16.43
C PHE A 287 6.50 6.60 16.55
N GLU A 288 5.34 6.47 17.16
CA GLU A 288 4.51 5.27 17.20
C GLU A 288 3.20 5.52 16.45
N ILE A 289 2.78 4.52 15.68
CA ILE A 289 1.56 4.51 14.89
C ILE A 289 0.55 3.64 15.60
N LYS A 290 -0.63 4.17 15.94
CA LYS A 290 -1.69 3.40 16.60
C LYS A 290 -3.07 3.75 16.04
N PRO A 291 -4.06 2.87 16.15
CA PRO A 291 -5.43 3.25 15.84
C PRO A 291 -5.89 4.40 16.77
N LEU A 292 -6.83 5.22 16.31
CA LEU A 292 -7.35 6.40 17.03
C LEU A 292 -7.71 6.12 18.51
N GLY A 293 -8.27 4.95 18.82
CA GLY A 293 -8.60 4.55 20.19
C GLY A 293 -7.42 4.10 21.07
N SER A 294 -6.17 4.30 20.65
CA SER A 294 -4.97 3.79 21.34
C SER A 294 -3.89 4.85 21.52
N GLN A 295 -4.28 6.12 21.58
CA GLN A 295 -3.34 7.24 21.73
C GLN A 295 -2.44 7.13 22.96
N GLY A 296 -2.98 6.73 24.12
CA GLY A 296 -2.20 6.59 25.35
C GLY A 296 -1.07 5.57 25.22
N LEU A 297 -1.29 4.50 24.45
CA LEU A 297 -0.30 3.47 24.16
C LEU A 297 0.80 4.02 23.23
N ALA A 298 0.43 4.75 22.18
CA ALA A 298 1.38 5.35 21.24
C ALA A 298 2.40 6.24 21.95
N VAL A 299 1.92 7.14 22.82
CA VAL A 299 2.80 8.06 23.57
C VAL A 299 3.71 7.29 24.54
N GLY A 300 3.16 6.32 25.27
CA GLY A 300 3.93 5.48 26.20
C GLY A 300 5.06 4.73 25.49
N GLU A 301 4.73 4.02 24.41
CA GLU A 301 5.70 3.26 23.63
C GLU A 301 6.77 4.17 23.00
N ALA A 302 6.38 5.32 22.42
CA ALA A 302 7.35 6.28 21.87
C ALA A 302 8.33 6.79 22.92
N LEU A 303 7.87 7.06 24.15
CA LEU A 303 8.73 7.47 25.26
C LEU A 303 9.67 6.34 25.72
N ASP A 304 9.19 5.10 25.75
CA ASP A 304 10.02 3.93 26.06
C ASP A 304 11.16 3.79 25.03
N TYR A 305 10.85 3.94 23.74
CA TYR A 305 11.86 3.95 22.68
C TYR A 305 12.85 5.12 22.79
N VAL A 306 12.36 6.31 23.08
CA VAL A 306 13.22 7.49 23.32
C VAL A 306 14.17 7.24 24.48
N SER A 307 13.67 6.72 25.60
CA SER A 307 14.46 6.37 26.78
C SER A 307 15.51 5.33 26.43
N LEU A 308 15.10 4.28 25.71
CA LEU A 308 15.98 3.21 25.26
C LEU A 308 17.13 3.74 24.42
N LEU A 309 16.82 4.48 23.35
CA LEU A 309 17.81 5.01 22.41
C LEU A 309 18.75 6.02 23.09
N ASN A 310 18.23 6.87 23.99
CA ASN A 310 19.04 7.79 24.77
C ASN A 310 19.99 7.11 25.75
N GLY A 311 19.59 5.97 26.32
CA GLY A 311 20.48 5.17 27.17
C GLY A 311 21.76 4.70 26.48
N LEU A 312 21.76 4.67 25.14
CA LEU A 312 22.87 4.23 24.30
C LEU A 312 23.83 5.34 23.93
N LEU A 313 23.36 6.59 23.90
CA LEU A 313 24.16 7.74 23.52
C LEU A 313 25.10 8.13 24.68
N VAL A 314 26.38 8.37 24.37
CA VAL A 314 27.36 8.86 25.35
C VAL A 314 27.09 10.33 25.71
N ASP A 315 26.52 11.08 24.78
CA ASP A 315 26.30 12.52 24.89
C ASP A 315 24.80 12.84 24.93
N ALA A 316 24.30 13.23 26.11
CA ALA A 316 22.87 13.47 26.35
C ALA A 316 22.35 14.80 25.77
N ALA A 317 23.24 15.67 25.29
CA ALA A 317 22.88 17.02 24.84
C ALA A 317 22.05 17.04 23.53
N ALA A 318 22.13 15.98 22.73
CA ALA A 318 21.34 15.80 21.51
C ALA A 318 20.61 14.45 21.57
N GLY A 319 19.79 14.25 22.61
CA GLY A 319 19.02 13.02 22.77
C GLY A 319 17.88 12.89 21.76
N PHE A 320 17.46 11.65 21.52
CA PHE A 320 16.18 11.34 20.94
C PHE A 320 15.03 11.97 21.74
N ARG A 321 13.96 12.33 21.04
CA ARG A 321 12.74 12.90 21.62
C ARG A 321 11.50 12.37 20.89
N PRO A 322 10.30 12.51 21.48
CA PRO A 322 9.07 12.22 20.76
C PRO A 322 8.96 13.10 19.52
N GLY A 323 8.52 12.51 18.41
CA GLY A 323 8.48 13.18 17.12
C GLY A 323 7.49 14.32 17.02
N SER A 324 7.84 15.37 16.28
CA SER A 324 7.04 16.59 16.20
C SER A 324 5.78 16.39 15.33
N PRO A 325 4.60 16.81 15.81
CA PRO A 325 3.37 16.87 15.01
C PRO A 325 3.52 17.63 13.68
N GLY A 326 4.40 18.63 13.64
CA GLY A 326 4.59 19.49 12.47
C GLY A 326 5.46 18.91 11.36
N ASN A 327 6.00 17.70 11.54
CA ASN A 327 6.86 17.11 10.50
C ASN A 327 6.06 16.71 9.25
N PRO A 328 6.65 16.82 8.05
CA PRO A 328 6.03 16.27 6.84
C PRO A 328 5.68 14.79 7.01
N GLY A 329 4.49 14.37 6.55
CA GLY A 329 4.05 12.96 6.58
C GLY A 329 3.39 12.50 7.88
N THR A 330 3.34 13.32 8.93
CA THR A 330 2.67 12.99 10.21
C THR A 330 1.14 13.07 10.14
N THR A 331 0.61 13.67 9.08
CA THR A 331 -0.83 13.81 8.82
C THR A 331 -1.09 13.54 7.35
N GLY A 332 -2.21 12.86 7.05
CA GLY A 332 -2.61 12.64 5.67
C GLY A 332 -3.91 11.86 5.52
N VAL A 333 -4.30 11.72 4.26
CA VAL A 333 -5.52 11.05 3.82
C VAL A 333 -5.17 10.26 2.56
N LEU A 334 -5.42 8.95 2.58
CA LEU A 334 -5.08 8.05 1.47
C LEU A 334 -6.32 7.20 1.10
N PRO A 335 -6.77 7.22 -0.15
CA PRO A 335 -7.80 6.31 -0.62
C PRO A 335 -7.41 4.86 -0.36
N PHE A 336 -8.35 4.08 0.16
CA PHE A 336 -8.16 2.67 0.47
C PHE A 336 -9.38 1.88 0.02
N ALA A 337 -9.20 0.63 -0.41
CA ALA A 337 -10.33 -0.24 -0.70
C ALA A 337 -10.14 -1.57 0.02
N ASP A 338 -11.06 -1.86 0.93
CA ASP A 338 -11.13 -3.13 1.67
C ASP A 338 -12.21 -4.00 1.06
N GLN A 339 -11.85 -5.18 0.54
CA GLN A 339 -12.80 -6.15 -0.03
C GLN A 339 -13.79 -5.52 -1.05
N GLY A 340 -13.31 -4.58 -1.87
CA GLY A 340 -14.12 -3.88 -2.87
C GLY A 340 -15.03 -2.77 -2.32
N ARG A 341 -14.98 -2.48 -1.02
CA ARG A 341 -15.66 -1.32 -0.44
C ARG A 341 -14.72 -0.12 -0.46
N PRO A 342 -15.14 1.02 -1.04
CA PRO A 342 -14.34 2.24 -1.00
C PRO A 342 -14.23 2.74 0.45
N GLY A 343 -13.03 3.14 0.84
CA GLY A 343 -12.72 3.72 2.12
C GLY A 343 -11.52 4.65 2.02
N VAL A 344 -11.11 5.19 3.15
CA VAL A 344 -9.98 6.11 3.24
C VAL A 344 -9.22 5.85 4.52
N LEU A 345 -7.90 5.71 4.44
CA LEU A 345 -7.02 5.77 5.58
C LEU A 345 -6.78 7.25 5.92
N VAL A 346 -7.18 7.67 7.12
CA VAL A 346 -6.91 9.01 7.65
C VAL A 346 -5.93 8.86 8.79
N TRP A 347 -4.89 9.69 8.84
CA TRP A 347 -3.97 9.75 9.96
C TRP A 347 -3.55 11.17 10.32
N GLY A 348 -3.06 11.35 11.53
CA GLY A 348 -2.61 12.62 12.08
C GLY A 348 -1.81 12.42 13.36
N CYS A 349 -0.98 13.40 13.73
CA CYS A 349 -0.12 13.33 14.90
C CYS A 349 -0.56 14.39 15.92
N PRO A 350 -1.62 14.16 16.72
CA PRO A 350 -2.15 15.19 17.62
C PRO A 350 -1.20 15.56 18.76
N VAL A 351 -0.30 14.65 19.14
CA VAL A 351 0.65 14.86 20.22
C VAL A 351 2.03 14.34 19.81
N PRO A 352 3.11 14.87 20.39
CA PRO A 352 4.46 14.42 20.05
C PRO A 352 4.65 12.91 20.21
N GLY A 353 5.21 12.28 19.19
CA GLY A 353 5.53 10.85 19.14
C GLY A 353 4.36 9.91 18.84
N ALA A 354 3.13 10.40 18.65
CA ALA A 354 1.97 9.54 18.39
C ALA A 354 1.25 9.92 17.09
N ILE A 355 1.37 9.07 16.08
CA ILE A 355 0.57 9.14 14.86
C ILE A 355 -0.65 8.22 15.03
N LEU A 356 -1.84 8.79 14.98
CA LEU A 356 -3.10 8.07 15.08
C LEU A 356 -3.68 7.86 13.70
N TYR A 357 -4.30 6.70 13.47
CA TYR A 357 -4.97 6.40 12.21
C TYR A 357 -6.36 5.80 12.38
N ALA A 358 -7.16 5.92 11.33
CA ALA A 358 -8.45 5.25 11.20
C ALA A 358 -8.75 4.93 9.73
N PHE A 359 -9.37 3.77 9.50
CA PHE A 359 -9.96 3.43 8.20
C PHE A 359 -11.41 3.89 8.19
N VAL A 360 -11.74 4.78 7.27
CA VAL A 360 -13.02 5.47 7.18
C VAL A 360 -13.83 4.91 6.02
N ASN A 361 -15.04 4.43 6.31
CA ASN A 361 -16.03 4.15 5.28
C ASN A 361 -16.75 5.46 4.94
N GLN A 362 -16.47 6.02 3.77
CA GLN A 362 -17.02 7.31 3.32
C GLN A 362 -18.54 7.32 3.19
N MET A 363 -19.19 6.15 3.18
CA MET A 363 -20.65 6.04 3.17
C MET A 363 -21.28 6.28 4.55
N ILE A 364 -20.48 6.18 5.62
CA ILE A 364 -20.94 6.25 7.01
C ILE A 364 -20.40 7.50 7.71
N GLU A 365 -19.13 7.84 7.45
CA GLU A 365 -18.39 8.86 8.17
C GLU A 365 -17.54 9.68 7.19
N SER A 366 -17.43 11.00 7.40
CA SER A 366 -16.59 11.87 6.58
C SER A 366 -15.11 11.75 7.00
N PRO A 367 -14.16 11.62 6.05
CA PRO A 367 -12.73 11.66 6.36
C PRO A 367 -12.30 12.94 7.09
N GLU A 368 -12.94 14.07 6.80
CA GLU A 368 -12.70 15.35 7.46
C GLU A 368 -13.08 15.30 8.93
N HIS A 369 -14.25 14.71 9.26
CA HIS A 369 -14.67 14.53 10.64
C HIS A 369 -13.70 13.62 11.41
N VAL A 370 -13.26 12.51 10.83
CA VAL A 370 -12.27 11.62 11.46
C VAL A 370 -10.92 12.31 11.64
N ARG A 371 -10.51 13.13 10.66
CA ARG A 371 -9.29 13.94 10.78
C ARG A 371 -9.41 14.97 11.90
N GLU A 372 -10.56 15.61 12.06
CA GLU A 372 -10.83 16.51 13.18
C GLU A 372 -10.76 15.76 14.51
N GLN A 373 -11.35 14.55 14.60
CA GLN A 373 -11.26 13.70 15.79
C GLN A 373 -9.81 13.32 16.11
N ILE A 374 -9.02 12.90 15.12
CA ILE A 374 -7.60 12.59 15.29
C ILE A 374 -6.83 13.80 15.81
N ASN A 375 -7.11 15.00 15.30
CA ASN A 375 -6.38 16.22 15.66
C ASN A 375 -6.89 16.90 16.94
N GLN A 376 -7.95 16.39 17.57
CA GLN A 376 -8.39 16.91 18.85
C GLN A 376 -7.41 16.46 19.95
N PRO A 377 -6.89 17.39 20.77
CA PRO A 377 -6.04 17.00 21.89
C PRO A 377 -6.82 16.10 22.85
N ALA A 378 -6.17 15.01 23.31
CA ALA A 378 -6.70 14.12 24.34
C ALA A 378 -7.02 14.95 25.60
N GLY A 379 -8.29 15.29 25.78
CA GLY A 379 -8.71 16.22 26.83
C GLY A 379 -9.98 17.01 26.52
N ALA A 380 -10.39 17.11 25.25
CA ALA A 380 -11.70 17.69 24.91
C ALA A 380 -12.87 16.77 25.32
N GLY A 381 -12.61 15.46 25.46
CA GLY A 381 -13.50 14.50 26.11
C GLY A 381 -12.93 14.08 27.46
N ALA A 382 -13.71 14.22 28.54
CA ALA A 382 -13.33 13.82 29.89
C ALA A 382 -13.31 12.28 30.04
N GLY A 383 -12.22 11.64 29.60
CA GLY A 383 -11.98 10.20 29.74
C GLY A 383 -10.75 9.87 30.59
N VAL A 384 -10.67 8.63 31.09
CA VAL A 384 -9.57 8.11 31.94
C VAL A 384 -8.20 8.19 31.25
N GLU A 385 -8.17 8.08 29.92
CA GLU A 385 -6.94 8.18 29.11
C GLU A 385 -6.31 9.57 29.16
N SER A 386 -7.12 10.63 29.27
CA SER A 386 -6.66 12.02 29.43
C SER A 386 -5.91 12.23 30.75
N MET A 387 -6.32 11.52 31.81
CA MET A 387 -5.63 11.57 33.10
C MET A 387 -4.28 10.85 33.08
N VAL A 388 -4.16 9.76 32.30
CA VAL A 388 -2.88 9.06 32.11
C VAL A 388 -1.91 9.91 31.28
N ALA A 389 -2.38 10.54 30.20
CA ALA A 389 -1.54 11.42 29.37
C ALA A 389 -1.03 12.64 30.15
N LEU A 390 -1.89 13.29 30.96
CA LEU A 390 -1.50 14.39 31.86
C LEU A 390 -0.53 13.92 32.95
N GLY A 391 -0.75 12.72 33.52
CA GLY A 391 0.15 12.11 34.49
C GLY A 391 1.54 11.84 33.90
N MET A 392 1.61 11.28 32.69
CA MET A 392 2.87 10.95 32.02
C MET A 392 3.61 12.19 31.50
N ALA A 393 2.91 13.21 31.01
CA ALA A 393 3.51 14.51 30.70
C ALA A 393 4.09 15.18 31.97
N GLY A 394 3.41 15.02 33.11
CA GLY A 394 3.91 15.41 34.42
C GLY A 394 5.19 14.67 34.82
N VAL A 395 5.24 13.35 34.62
CA VAL A 395 6.43 12.52 34.90
C VAL A 395 7.60 12.88 33.99
N ALA A 396 7.36 13.06 32.69
CA ALA A 396 8.38 13.48 31.74
C ALA A 396 8.94 14.87 32.09
N ALA A 397 8.08 15.82 32.44
CA ALA A 397 8.51 17.14 32.91
C ALA A 397 9.33 17.07 34.21
N LEU A 398 8.99 16.17 35.13
CA LEU A 398 9.75 15.93 36.35
C LEU A 398 11.13 15.30 36.09
N ALA A 399 11.27 14.50 35.03
CA ALA A 399 12.56 13.91 34.62
C ALA A 399 13.55 14.94 34.07
N VAL A 400 13.08 16.00 33.41
CA VAL A 400 13.93 17.09 32.89
C VAL A 400 14.15 18.22 33.89
N ALA A 401 13.37 18.29 34.97
CA ALA A 401 13.48 19.33 36.00
C ALA A 401 13.38 18.75 37.43
N PRO A 402 14.39 17.97 37.89
CA PRO A 402 14.35 17.28 39.18
C PRO A 402 14.21 18.23 40.39
N GLN A 403 14.61 19.49 40.25
CA GLN A 403 14.39 20.54 41.25
C GLN A 403 12.89 20.80 41.56
N ALA A 404 11.97 20.41 40.68
CA ALA A 404 10.53 20.56 40.89
C ALA A 404 9.94 19.54 41.89
N LEU A 405 10.64 18.42 42.17
CA LEU A 405 10.18 17.42 43.15
C LEU A 405 10.10 17.96 44.58
N GLY A 406 10.92 18.96 44.94
CA GLY A 406 10.89 19.57 46.26
C GLY A 406 9.57 20.26 46.60
N ALA A 407 8.76 20.63 45.60
CA ALA A 407 7.47 21.30 45.77
C ALA A 407 6.26 20.36 45.76
N ALA A 408 6.41 19.12 45.27
CA ALA A 408 5.30 18.17 45.09
C ALA A 408 4.89 17.43 46.38
N ALA A 409 5.63 17.59 47.48
CA ALA A 409 5.37 16.91 48.75
C ALA A 409 4.16 17.45 49.55
N VAL A 410 3.34 18.36 49.00
CA VAL A 410 2.32 19.13 49.76
C VAL A 410 0.88 18.88 49.28
N GLY A 411 0.60 17.77 48.59
CA GLY A 411 -0.76 17.40 48.18
C GLY A 411 -1.20 17.96 46.82
N TYR A 412 -2.49 17.79 46.50
CA TYR A 412 -3.08 18.02 45.17
C TYR A 412 -2.82 19.43 44.60
N GLU A 413 -2.88 20.46 45.43
CA GLU A 413 -2.56 21.85 45.06
C GLU A 413 -1.07 22.03 44.68
N GLY A 414 -0.17 21.32 45.36
CA GLY A 414 1.26 21.31 45.05
C GLY A 414 1.56 20.65 43.71
N LEU A 415 0.84 19.56 43.39
CA LEU A 415 0.93 18.89 42.10
C LEU A 415 0.44 19.80 40.96
N ILE A 416 -0.71 20.47 41.13
CA ILE A 416 -1.23 21.43 40.14
C ILE A 416 -0.24 22.58 39.93
N ALA A 417 0.33 23.14 41.00
CA ALA A 417 1.31 24.23 40.90
C ALA A 417 2.65 23.80 40.29
N ALA A 418 3.04 22.53 40.45
CA ALA A 418 4.21 21.95 39.80
C ALA A 418 3.98 21.73 38.30
N LEU A 419 2.83 21.17 37.92
CA LEU A 419 2.42 20.98 36.52
C LEU A 419 2.26 22.31 35.79
N ALA A 420 1.67 23.32 36.42
CA ALA A 420 1.54 24.66 35.85
C ALA A 420 2.91 25.32 35.59
N ARG A 421 3.87 25.17 36.53
CA ARG A 421 5.24 25.67 36.35
C ARG A 421 6.00 24.91 35.25
N ALA A 422 5.84 23.60 35.18
CA ALA A 422 6.41 22.78 34.12
C ALA A 422 5.89 23.19 32.73
N ALA A 423 4.57 23.40 32.60
CA ALA A 423 3.96 23.90 31.37
C ALA A 423 4.50 25.28 30.97
N GLN A 424 4.70 26.18 31.95
CA GLN A 424 5.25 27.50 31.72
C GLN A 424 6.72 27.47 31.25
N VAL A 425 7.55 26.61 31.84
CA VAL A 425 8.95 26.40 31.42
C VAL A 425 9.03 25.81 30.01
N ALA A 426 8.07 24.95 29.65
CA ALA A 426 7.95 24.35 28.32
C ALA A 426 7.29 25.27 27.27
N GLY A 427 6.96 26.53 27.62
CA GLY A 427 6.32 27.48 26.71
C GLY A 427 4.88 27.12 26.31
N GLN A 428 4.21 26.26 27.08
CA GLN A 428 2.84 25.83 26.82
C GLN A 428 1.83 26.78 27.51
N PRO A 429 0.71 27.12 26.86
CA PRO A 429 -0.34 27.94 27.48
C PRO A 429 -0.98 27.19 28.65
N ILE A 430 -0.97 27.80 29.84
CA ILE A 430 -1.62 27.23 31.03
C ILE A 430 -3.15 27.30 30.82
N PRO A 431 -3.88 26.16 30.89
CA PRO A 431 -5.33 26.18 30.82
C PRO A 431 -5.90 27.02 31.96
N ARG A 432 -6.79 27.97 31.66
CA ARG A 432 -7.57 28.64 32.70
C ARG A 432 -8.52 27.61 33.31
N LEU A 433 -8.19 27.11 34.50
CA LEU A 433 -9.13 26.35 35.32
C LEU A 433 -10.23 27.31 35.78
N VAL A 434 -11.38 27.24 35.10
CA VAL A 434 -12.58 27.99 35.50
C VAL A 434 -13.18 27.30 36.73
N GLY A 435 -13.04 27.96 37.88
CA GLY A 435 -14.00 27.94 39.00
C GLY A 435 -14.24 26.62 39.74
N ALA A 436 -13.52 26.41 40.84
CA ALA A 436 -14.02 25.59 41.96
C ALA A 436 -13.50 26.02 43.35
N ALA A 437 -12.46 26.86 43.45
CA ALA A 437 -11.86 27.20 44.75
C ALA A 437 -12.47 28.42 45.48
N ALA A 438 -13.37 29.19 44.86
CA ALA A 438 -13.86 30.44 45.47
C ALA A 438 -15.10 30.30 46.39
N ALA A 439 -15.64 29.09 46.59
CA ALA A 439 -16.88 28.90 47.36
C ALA A 439 -16.69 28.30 48.77
N ALA A 440 -15.46 28.04 49.24
CA ALA A 440 -15.22 27.33 50.49
C ALA A 440 -14.74 28.20 51.69
N THR A 441 -14.63 29.53 51.54
CA THR A 441 -14.08 30.41 52.61
C THR A 441 -15.01 31.51 53.11
N ALA A 442 -16.33 31.37 52.95
CA ALA A 442 -17.29 32.32 53.51
C ALA A 442 -18.48 31.58 54.15
N GLY A 443 -18.28 31.01 55.34
CA GLY A 443 -19.37 30.34 56.06
C GLY A 443 -18.93 29.72 57.39
N GLY A 444 -18.34 30.49 58.28
CA GLY A 444 -17.88 29.99 59.58
C GLY A 444 -17.52 31.09 60.55
N GLY A 445 -18.48 31.97 60.86
CA GLY A 445 -18.33 33.01 61.87
C GLY A 445 -19.59 33.17 62.70
N ALA A 446 -19.42 33.10 64.03
CA ALA A 446 -20.33 33.49 65.12
C ALA A 446 -21.24 32.40 65.72
N ALA A 447 -20.70 31.71 66.74
CA ALA A 447 -21.42 31.40 67.97
C ALA A 447 -20.64 32.03 69.13
N GLY A 448 -21.28 32.92 69.90
CA GLY A 448 -20.65 33.61 71.02
C GLY A 448 -21.59 34.55 71.77
N LYS A 449 -22.43 33.96 72.63
CA LYS A 449 -23.34 34.53 73.65
C LYS A 449 -24.56 35.32 73.19
#